data_AF-A0A6G1K0Z9-F1
#
_entry.id   AF-A0A6G1K0Z9-F1
#
_cell.length_a   1.000
_cell.length_b   1.000
_cell.length_c   1.000
_cell.angle_alpha   90.00
_cell.angle_beta   90.00
_cell.angle_gamma   90.00
#
_symmetry.space_group_name_H-M   'P 1'
#
loop_
_entity.id
_entity.type
_entity.pdbx_description
1 polymer ?
#
loop_
_entity_poly.entity_id
_entity_poly.type
_entity_poly.pdbx_seq_one_letter_code
_entity_poly.pdbx_strand_id
1 'polypeptide(L)'
;MKYSFGLIPFWLTLAFGQTFPECTRELARTDECADVINANACYNQNRFNNAQTLACIDGKDDADRKKKACTCCMCVGTQMCTWATKQKYC
;
A
#
# COMPACT_ATOMS: atom_id res chain seq x y z
N MET A 1 29.29 -49.75 8.56
CA MET A 1 28.06 -49.13 9.10
C MET A 1 27.72 -47.95 8.21
N LYS A 2 26.51 -47.95 7.62
CA LYS A 2 26.09 -46.98 6.60
C LYS A 2 25.62 -45.68 7.28
N TYR A 3 26.33 -44.58 7.05
CA TYR A 3 25.89 -43.24 7.45
C TYR A 3 24.80 -42.78 6.48
N SER A 4 23.54 -42.76 6.93
CA SER A 4 22.47 -42.01 6.26
C SER A 4 22.38 -40.63 6.88
N PHE A 5 23.06 -39.66 6.26
CA PHE A 5 22.82 -38.25 6.51
C PHE A 5 21.52 -37.86 5.82
N GLY A 6 20.44 -37.75 6.60
CA GLY A 6 19.19 -37.16 6.13
C GLY A 6 19.40 -35.66 5.89
N LEU A 7 19.37 -35.24 4.63
CA LEU A 7 19.36 -33.83 4.24
C LEU A 7 17.97 -33.25 4.53
N ILE A 8 17.86 -32.45 5.58
CA ILE A 8 16.66 -31.64 5.85
C ILE A 8 16.77 -30.37 4.99
N PRO A 9 15.88 -30.14 4.00
CA PRO A 9 15.85 -28.86 3.31
C PRO A 9 15.26 -27.80 4.25
N PHE A 10 16.11 -26.90 4.73
CA PHE A 10 15.74 -25.74 5.52
C PHE A 10 15.11 -24.70 4.58
N TRP A 11 13.78 -24.66 4.51
CA TRP A 11 13.06 -23.60 3.80
C TRP A 11 13.12 -22.31 4.61
N LEU A 12 14.13 -21.47 4.32
CA LEU A 12 14.20 -20.09 4.79
C LEU A 12 13.14 -19.27 4.05
N THR A 13 11.98 -19.07 4.67
CA THR A 13 11.00 -18.08 4.20
C THR A 13 11.54 -16.68 4.51
N LEU A 14 12.11 -16.02 3.49
CA LEU A 14 12.43 -14.59 3.54
C LEU A 14 11.12 -13.79 3.59
N ALA A 15 10.71 -13.39 4.79
CA ALA A 15 9.66 -12.40 4.95
C ALA A 15 10.24 -11.01 4.61
N PHE A 16 10.04 -10.57 3.38
CA PHE A 16 10.29 -9.17 3.01
C PHE A 16 9.23 -8.29 3.71
N GLY A 17 9.62 -7.63 4.80
CA GLY A 17 8.81 -6.58 5.40
C GLY A 17 8.69 -5.44 4.39
N GLN A 18 7.46 -5.13 3.95
CA GLN A 18 7.21 -3.99 3.06
C GLN A 18 7.47 -2.70 3.85
N THR A 19 8.47 -1.93 3.42
CA THR A 19 8.75 -0.59 3.96
C THR A 19 7.95 0.43 3.17
N PHE A 20 6.95 1.04 3.80
CA PHE A 20 6.16 2.13 3.22
C PHE A 20 6.72 3.49 3.66
N PRO A 21 6.59 4.56 2.85
CA PRO A 21 7.03 5.90 3.23
C PRO A 21 6.26 6.38 4.45
N GLU A 22 6.96 6.88 5.48
CA GLU A 22 6.31 7.41 6.67
C GLU A 22 5.41 8.61 6.33
N CYS A 23 4.20 8.63 6.89
CA CYS A 23 3.38 9.82 6.83
C CYS A 23 3.81 10.81 7.91
N THR A 24 4.64 11.78 7.53
CA THR A 24 5.01 12.88 8.41
C THR A 24 3.84 13.84 8.61
N ARG A 25 3.88 14.62 9.68
CA ARG A 25 2.80 15.60 9.97
C ARG A 25 2.74 16.70 8.91
N GLU A 26 3.86 17.00 8.28
CA GLU A 26 4.02 17.94 7.18
C GLU A 26 3.40 17.37 5.90
N LEU A 27 3.66 16.08 5.61
CA LEU A 27 3.10 15.38 4.46
C LEU A 27 1.57 15.23 4.59
N ALA A 28 1.07 14.87 5.78
CA ALA A 28 -0.37 14.75 6.05
C ALA A 28 -1.15 16.06 5.83
N ARG A 29 -0.47 17.21 5.86
CA ARG A 29 -1.06 18.55 5.71
C ARG A 29 -0.99 19.10 4.29
N THR A 30 -0.36 18.39 3.35
CA THR A 30 -0.38 18.80 1.95
C THR A 30 -1.76 18.54 1.35
N ASP A 31 -2.15 19.35 0.36
CA ASP A 31 -3.41 19.15 -0.37
C ASP A 31 -3.43 17.76 -1.03
N GLU A 32 -2.27 17.27 -1.50
CA GLU A 32 -2.13 15.92 -2.07
C GLU A 32 -2.58 14.82 -1.10
N CYS A 33 -2.32 14.95 0.21
CA CYS A 33 -2.72 13.96 1.20
C CYS A 33 -4.10 14.24 1.82
N ALA A 34 -4.56 15.49 1.83
CA ALA A 34 -5.93 15.83 2.19
C ALA A 34 -6.95 15.19 1.24
N ASP A 35 -6.65 15.21 -0.05
CA ASP A 35 -7.44 14.56 -1.13
C ASP A 35 -7.57 13.04 -0.94
N VAL A 36 -6.56 12.43 -0.32
CA VAL A 36 -6.50 10.97 -0.09
C VAL A 36 -7.14 10.59 1.25
N ILE A 37 -7.11 11.46 2.25
CA ILE A 37 -7.78 11.25 3.55
C ILE A 37 -9.31 11.17 3.37
N ASN A 38 -9.88 11.88 2.40
CA ASN A 38 -11.30 11.76 2.08
C ASN A 38 -11.64 10.41 1.39
N ALA A 39 -10.67 9.80 0.69
CA ALA A 39 -10.80 8.45 0.14
C ALA A 39 -10.92 7.36 1.23
N ASN A 40 -10.62 7.69 2.49
CA ASN A 40 -10.86 6.81 3.63
C ASN A 40 -12.37 6.55 3.86
N ALA A 41 -13.25 7.47 3.42
CA ALA A 41 -14.69 7.22 3.35
C ALA A 41 -15.04 6.19 2.27
N CYS A 42 -14.35 6.23 1.11
CA CYS A 42 -14.51 5.23 0.06
C CYS A 42 -13.95 3.85 0.46
N TYR A 43 -12.88 3.82 1.25
CA TYR A 43 -12.38 2.61 1.90
C TYR A 43 -13.46 1.93 2.76
N ASN A 44 -14.25 2.69 3.51
CA ASN A 44 -15.30 2.08 4.35
C ASN A 44 -16.41 1.41 3.54
N GLN A 45 -16.66 1.85 2.31
CA GLN A 45 -17.66 1.26 1.42
C GLN A 45 -17.14 0.01 0.69
N ASN A 46 -15.90 0.06 0.18
CA ASN A 46 -15.40 -0.96 -0.74
C ASN A 46 -14.18 -1.74 -0.21
N ARG A 47 -13.67 -1.42 0.99
CA ARG A 47 -12.54 -2.11 1.66
C ARG A 47 -11.28 -2.29 0.80
N PHE A 48 -11.00 -1.38 -0.12
CA PHE A 48 -9.94 -1.56 -1.14
C PHE A 48 -10.11 -2.80 -2.04
N ASN A 49 -11.28 -3.47 -2.00
CA ASN A 49 -12.02 -4.06 -3.12
C ASN A 49 -11.27 -4.27 -4.44
N ASN A 50 -11.13 -3.15 -5.15
CA ASN A 50 -10.92 -3.08 -6.59
C ASN A 50 -10.37 -1.71 -7.00
N ALA A 51 -10.06 -1.57 -8.29
CA ALA A 51 -9.60 -0.33 -8.94
C ALA A 51 -10.55 0.88 -8.75
N GLN A 52 -11.81 0.65 -8.37
CA GLN A 52 -12.78 1.71 -8.04
C GLN A 52 -12.31 2.63 -6.91
N THR A 53 -11.43 2.14 -6.03
CA THR A 53 -10.80 2.98 -5.00
C THR A 53 -10.04 4.15 -5.62
N LEU A 54 -9.39 3.94 -6.78
CA LEU A 54 -8.63 5.00 -7.45
C LEU A 54 -9.55 6.15 -7.87
N ALA A 55 -10.78 5.85 -8.29
CA ALA A 55 -11.76 6.85 -8.67
C ALA A 55 -12.29 7.69 -7.48
N CYS A 56 -12.06 7.23 -6.25
CA CYS A 56 -12.41 7.96 -5.04
C CYS A 56 -11.31 8.91 -4.54
N ILE A 57 -10.16 8.92 -5.20
CA ILE A 57 -9.07 9.83 -4.88
C ILE A 57 -9.25 11.06 -5.78
N ASP A 58 -9.28 12.23 -5.17
CA ASP A 58 -9.36 13.48 -5.93
C ASP A 58 -8.07 13.67 -6.74
N GLY A 59 -8.24 14.01 -8.02
CA GLY A 59 -7.13 14.18 -8.95
C GLY A 59 -7.62 14.45 -10.35
N LYS A 60 -6.78 15.16 -11.12
CA LYS A 60 -7.10 15.59 -12.49
C LYS A 60 -7.25 14.43 -13.48
N ASP A 61 -6.52 13.35 -13.23
CA ASP A 61 -6.47 12.15 -14.07
C ASP A 61 -5.98 10.95 -13.23
N ASP A 62 -6.00 9.76 -13.81
CA ASP A 62 -5.59 8.54 -13.10
C ASP A 62 -4.10 8.51 -12.75
N ALA A 63 -3.24 9.22 -13.47
CA ALA A 63 -1.81 9.28 -13.13
C ALA A 63 -1.59 10.11 -11.87
N ASP A 64 -2.28 11.24 -11.75
CA ASP A 64 -2.31 12.09 -10.57
C ASP A 64 -2.85 11.34 -9.34
N ARG A 65 -3.98 10.63 -9.51
CA ARG A 65 -4.58 9.82 -8.44
C ARG A 65 -3.65 8.71 -7.96
N LYS A 66 -2.96 8.02 -8.87
CA LYS A 66 -1.98 6.96 -8.52
C LYS A 66 -0.79 7.54 -7.78
N LYS A 67 -0.28 8.69 -8.22
CA LYS A 67 0.82 9.40 -7.54
C LYS A 67 0.41 9.74 -6.10
N LYS A 68 -0.71 10.42 -5.91
CA LYS A 68 -1.24 10.78 -4.59
C LYS A 68 -1.47 9.54 -3.72
N ALA A 69 -2.06 8.49 -4.30
CA ALA A 69 -2.29 7.24 -3.61
C ALA A 69 -0.99 6.65 -3.05
N CYS A 70 0.09 6.72 -3.84
CA CYS A 70 1.37 6.19 -3.44
C CYS A 70 2.08 7.05 -2.40
N THR A 71 2.11 8.36 -2.63
CA THR A 71 2.76 9.34 -1.74
C THR A 71 2.11 9.38 -0.37
N CYS A 72 0.78 9.29 -0.30
CA CYS A 72 0.01 9.52 0.93
C CYS A 72 -0.56 8.23 1.54
N CYS A 73 -0.17 7.06 1.05
CA CYS A 73 -0.80 5.80 1.46
C CYS A 73 -0.73 5.58 2.99
N MET A 74 0.39 5.92 3.63
CA MET A 74 0.57 5.77 5.08
C MET A 74 -0.20 6.80 5.89
N CYS A 75 -0.60 7.92 5.28
CA CYS A 75 -1.44 8.93 5.94
C CYS A 75 -2.88 8.44 6.12
N VAL A 76 -3.31 7.51 5.28
CA VAL A 76 -4.58 6.79 5.42
C VAL A 76 -4.41 5.54 6.26
N GLY A 77 -3.34 4.79 6.00
CA GLY A 77 -2.93 3.62 6.79
C GLY A 77 -2.40 2.48 5.91
N THR A 78 -1.79 1.49 6.56
CA THR A 78 -1.08 0.37 5.90
C THR A 78 -1.91 -0.35 4.84
N GLN A 79 -3.22 -0.47 5.04
CA GLN A 79 -4.13 -1.13 4.08
C GLN A 79 -4.15 -0.43 2.72
N MET A 80 -4.07 0.90 2.72
CA MET A 80 -4.01 1.67 1.48
C MET A 80 -2.67 1.46 0.77
N CYS A 81 -1.57 1.41 1.52
CA CYS A 81 -0.26 1.13 0.94
C CYS A 81 -0.20 -0.28 0.33
N THR A 82 -0.69 -1.29 1.05
CA THR A 82 -0.76 -2.66 0.54
C THR A 82 -1.61 -2.73 -0.72
N TRP A 83 -2.74 -2.02 -0.77
CA TRP A 83 -3.55 -1.93 -1.98
C TRP A 83 -2.80 -1.25 -3.13
N ALA A 84 -2.22 -0.07 -2.90
CA ALA A 84 -1.51 0.69 -3.92
C ALA A 84 -0.32 -0.10 -4.50
N THR A 85 0.43 -0.81 -3.66
CA THR A 85 1.52 -1.71 -4.07
C THR A 85 0.99 -2.92 -4.85
N LYS A 86 -0.11 -3.55 -4.41
CA LYS A 86 -0.71 -4.67 -5.13
C LYS A 86 -1.17 -4.26 -6.55
N GLN A 87 -1.63 -3.03 -6.71
CA GLN A 87 -2.02 -2.47 -8.00
C GLN A 87 -0.84 -1.94 -8.83
N LYS A 88 0.39 -1.98 -8.31
CA LYS A 88 1.61 -1.44 -8.94
C LYS A 88 1.55 0.07 -9.19
N TYR A 89 0.92 0.81 -8.29
CA TYR A 89 0.96 2.29 -8.27
C TYR A 89 2.17 2.79 -7.49
N CYS A 90 2.50 2.02 -6.43
CA CYS A 90 3.80 1.87 -5.80
C CYS A 90 4.32 0.46 -6.11
#